data_AF-A0A3S4UQL4-F1
#
_entry.id   AF-A0A3S4UQL4-F1
#
_cell.length_a   1.000
_cell.length_b   1.000
_cell.length_c   1.000
_cell.angle_alpha   90.00
_cell.angle_beta   90.00
_cell.angle_gamma   90.00
#
_symmetry.space_group_name_H-M   'P 1'
#
loop_
_entity.id
_entity.type
_entity.pdbx_description
1 polymer ?
#
loop_
_entity_poly.entity_id
_entity_poly.type
_entity_poly.pdbx_seq_one_letter_code
_entity_poly.pdbx_strand_id
1 'polypeptide(L)'
;MHCPFCSTEETKVIDSRLVSDGYQVRRRRECGHCHERFTTFETAELVIPKIIKSDGSREPFNEDKLRSGIQHALEKRPVSSDDVEKAISHIICNYVLPVSVKCRAN
;
A
#
# COMPACT_ATOMS: atom_id res chain seq x y z
N MET A 1 12.44 17.07 5.83
CA MET A 1 13.21 15.86 6.21
C MET A 1 14.45 16.33 6.93
N HIS A 2 14.79 15.71 8.06
CA HIS A 2 15.90 16.15 8.90
C HIS A 2 17.23 15.56 8.44
N CYS A 3 18.32 16.33 8.58
CA CYS A 3 19.67 15.85 8.36
C CYS A 3 20.05 14.83 9.45
N PRO A 4 20.53 13.62 9.12
CA PRO A 4 20.89 12.62 10.13
C PRO A 4 22.14 12.99 10.94
N PHE A 5 22.91 14.00 10.51
CA PHE A 5 24.17 14.38 11.14
C PHE A 5 24.03 15.56 12.11
N CYS A 6 23.18 16.55 11.79
CA CYS A 6 23.00 17.76 12.59
C CYS A 6 21.54 18.10 12.89
N SER A 7 20.60 17.24 12.50
CA SER A 7 19.16 17.34 12.79
C SER A 7 18.43 18.57 12.26
N THR A 8 19.08 19.45 11.48
CA THR A 8 18.40 20.57 10.82
C THR A 8 17.39 20.07 9.77
N GLU A 9 16.33 20.83 9.53
CA GLU A 9 15.34 20.57 8.49
C GLU A 9 15.79 21.05 7.09
N GLU A 10 16.79 21.92 7.05
CA GLU A 10 17.30 22.54 5.83
C GLU A 10 18.12 21.53 5.01
N THR A 11 17.44 20.83 4.11
CA THR A 11 18.02 19.79 3.24
C THR A 11 17.55 19.96 1.81
N LYS A 12 18.47 19.84 0.85
CA LYS A 12 18.21 20.00 -0.59
C LYS A 12 18.29 18.65 -1.30
N VAL A 13 17.31 18.35 -2.16
CA VAL A 13 17.36 17.16 -3.02
C VAL A 13 18.27 17.44 -4.23
N ILE A 14 19.26 16.56 -4.45
CA ILE A 14 20.23 16.66 -5.55
C ILE A 14 19.82 15.76 -6.72
N ASP A 15 19.43 14.53 -6.43
CA ASP A 15 19.16 13.49 -7.43
C ASP A 15 18.01 12.63 -6.94
N SER A 16 17.06 12.33 -7.83
CA SER A 16 15.88 11.50 -7.54
C SER A 16 15.76 10.44 -8.61
N ARG A 17 15.67 9.18 -8.20
CA ARG A 17 15.53 8.03 -9.12
C ARG A 17 14.50 7.05 -8.60
N LEU A 18 13.81 6.39 -9.52
CA LEU A 18 12.99 5.23 -9.22
C LEU A 18 13.89 4.01 -9.00
N VAL A 19 13.57 3.22 -7.98
CA VAL A 19 14.22 1.95 -7.65
C VAL A 19 13.14 0.91 -7.31
N SER A 20 13.53 -0.36 -7.14
CA SER A 20 12.59 -1.45 -6.82
C SER A 20 11.43 -1.50 -7.83
N ASP A 21 11.73 -1.59 -9.13
CA ASP A 21 10.75 -1.61 -10.22
C ASP A 21 9.71 -0.47 -10.19
N GLY A 22 10.12 0.68 -9.65
CA GLY A 22 9.28 1.88 -9.57
C GLY A 22 8.42 1.97 -8.31
N TYR A 23 8.53 1.02 -7.38
CA TYR A 23 7.78 1.06 -6.12
C TYR A 23 8.43 1.93 -5.03
N GLN A 24 9.67 2.36 -5.23
CA GLN A 24 10.39 3.19 -4.28
C GLN A 24 11.15 4.32 -4.98
N VAL A 25 11.20 5.48 -4.33
CA VAL A 25 11.96 6.65 -4.79
C VAL A 25 13.20 6.79 -3.92
N ARG A 26 14.37 6.68 -4.54
CA ARG A 26 15.65 6.99 -3.90
C ARG A 26 15.99 8.46 -4.16
N ARG A 27 16.21 9.24 -3.10
CA ARG A 27 16.62 10.65 -3.19
C ARG A 27 17.96 10.88 -2.51
N ARG A 28 18.94 11.43 -3.23
CA ARG A 28 20.19 11.93 -2.66
C ARG A 28 19.96 13.36 -2.19
N ARG A 29 20.26 13.64 -0.91
CA ARG A 29 20.08 14.94 -0.26
C ARG A 29 21.42 15.49 0.21
N GLU A 30 21.50 16.80 0.32
CA GLU A 30 22.61 17.54 0.95
C GLU A 30 22.06 18.49 1.99
N CYS A 31 22.73 18.58 3.14
CA CYS A 31 22.36 19.48 4.21
C CYS A 31 22.81 20.92 3.90
N GLY A 32 21.94 21.91 4.12
CA GLY A 32 22.30 23.32 3.97
C GLY A 32 23.23 23.84 5.07
N HIS A 33 23.23 23.20 6.24
CA HIS A 33 24.00 23.62 7.41
C HIS A 33 25.37 22.94 7.55
N CYS A 34 25.43 21.61 7.53
CA CYS A 34 26.68 20.86 7.66
C CYS A 34 27.26 20.37 6.33
N HIS A 35 26.57 20.63 5.21
CA HIS A 35 26.98 20.21 3.85
C HIS A 35 27.14 18.70 3.63
N GLU A 36 26.79 17.88 4.61
CA GLU A 36 26.83 16.43 4.49
C GLU A 36 25.78 15.89 3.53
N ARG A 37 26.15 14.83 2.81
CA ARG A 37 25.31 14.16 1.82
C ARG A 37 24.78 12.83 2.34
N PHE A 38 23.49 12.60 2.14
CA PHE A 38 22.83 11.36 2.56
C PHE A 38 21.78 10.92 1.55
N THR A 39 21.29 9.68 1.68
CA THR A 39 20.27 9.11 0.80
C THR A 39 19.03 8.77 1.60
N THR A 40 17.86 9.17 1.11
CA THR A 40 16.56 8.77 1.65
C THR A 40 15.84 7.86 0.67
N PHE A 41 15.10 6.89 1.20
CA PHE A 41 14.22 6.04 0.42
C PHE A 41 12.78 6.32 0.82
N GLU A 42 11.93 6.56 -0.17
CA GLU A 42 10.51 6.84 0.04
C GLU A 42 9.71 5.75 -0.65
N THR A 43 8.86 5.06 0.11
CA THR A 43 7.97 4.01 -0.38
C THR A 43 6.53 4.44 -0.10
N ALA A 44 5.63 4.17 -1.05
CA ALA A 44 4.21 4.38 -0.82
C ALA A 44 3.71 3.40 0.26
N GLU A 45 3.21 3.92 1.36
CA GLU A 45 2.54 3.10 2.36
C GLU A 45 1.09 2.85 1.93
N LEU A 46 0.73 1.58 1.77
CA LEU A 46 -0.65 1.19 1.46
C LEU A 46 -1.45 1.15 2.75
N VAL A 47 -2.29 2.16 2.95
CA VAL A 47 -3.25 2.17 4.06
C VAL A 47 -4.43 1.28 3.69
N ILE A 48 -4.46 0.07 4.26
CA ILE A 48 -5.56 -0.87 4.11
C ILE A 48 -6.70 -0.44 5.04
N PRO A 49 -7.97 -0.45 4.59
CA PRO A 49 -9.11 -0.05 5.42
C PRO A 49 -9.33 -1.02 6.60
N LYS A 50 -9.90 -0.47 7.67
CA LYS A 50 -10.44 -1.27 8.78
C LYS A 50 -11.91 -1.58 8.53
N ILE A 51 -12.31 -2.81 8.81
CA ILE A 51 -13.70 -3.28 8.72
C ILE A 51 -14.38 -3.04 10.07
N ILE A 52 -15.55 -2.40 10.04
CA ILE A 52 -16.44 -2.27 11.19
C ILE A 52 -17.33 -3.51 11.22
N LYS A 53 -17.24 -4.29 12.28
CA LYS A 53 -18.08 -5.47 12.50
C LYS A 53 -19.45 -5.08 13.06
N SER A 54 -20.39 -6.02 13.02
CA SER A 54 -21.76 -5.81 13.51
C SER A 54 -21.83 -5.46 15.00
N ASP A 55 -20.83 -5.89 15.79
CA ASP A 55 -20.66 -5.54 17.21
C ASP A 55 -19.99 -4.16 17.43
N GLY A 56 -19.67 -3.44 16.35
CA GLY A 56 -18.98 -2.14 16.37
C GLY A 56 -17.47 -2.21 16.48
N SER A 57 -16.89 -3.41 16.64
CA SER A 57 -15.43 -3.58 16.69
C SER A 57 -14.79 -3.27 15.34
N ARG A 58 -13.52 -2.80 15.36
CA ARG A 58 -12.74 -2.51 14.16
C ARG A 58 -11.59 -3.48 14.04
N GLU A 59 -11.54 -4.23 12.94
CA GLU A 59 -10.40 -5.09 12.60
C GLU A 59 -9.78 -4.67 11.27
N PRO A 60 -8.47 -4.88 11.05
CA PRO A 60 -7.88 -4.72 9.72
C PRO A 60 -8.57 -5.67 8.73
N PHE A 61 -8.76 -5.21 7.48
CA PHE A 61 -9.21 -6.10 6.41
C PHE A 61 -8.24 -7.29 6.28
N ASN A 62 -8.81 -8.48 6.13
CA ASN A 62 -8.09 -9.73 5.96
C ASN A 62 -8.70 -10.47 4.77
N GLU A 63 -7.88 -10.70 3.74
CA GLU A 63 -8.32 -11.34 2.49
C GLU A 63 -8.72 -12.81 2.72
N ASP A 64 -7.99 -13.55 3.54
CA ASP A 64 -8.31 -14.97 3.83
C ASP A 64 -9.69 -15.10 4.47
N LYS A 65 -10.04 -14.19 5.41
CA LYS A 65 -11.38 -14.14 6.01
C LYS A 65 -12.47 -13.88 4.97
N LEU A 66 -12.24 -12.97 4.02
CA LEU A 66 -13.18 -12.71 2.92
C LEU A 66 -13.38 -13.96 2.06
N ARG A 67 -12.27 -14.57 1.66
CA ARG A 67 -12.24 -15.76 0.80
C ARG A 67 -12.95 -16.95 1.46
N SER A 68 -12.61 -17.26 2.71
CA SER A 68 -13.28 -18.32 3.47
C SER A 68 -14.78 -18.04 3.66
N GLY A 69 -15.16 -16.78 3.91
CA GLY A 69 -16.57 -16.40 4.02
C GLY A 69 -17.36 -16.62 2.74
N ILE A 70 -16.80 -16.26 1.58
CA ILE A 70 -17.41 -16.49 0.27
C ILE A 70 -17.51 -17.99 -0.04
N GLN A 71 -16.43 -18.75 0.19
CA GLN A 71 -16.42 -20.19 -0.02
C GLN A 71 -17.50 -20.89 0.80
N HIS A 72 -17.61 -20.55 2.09
CA HIS A 72 -18.63 -21.11 2.97
C HIS A 72 -20.05 -20.79 2.50
N ALA A 73 -20.31 -19.55 2.07
CA ALA A 73 -21.62 -19.15 1.55
C ALA A 73 -22.01 -19.84 0.23
N LEU A 74 -21.02 -20.26 -0.56
CA LEU A 74 -21.19 -20.92 -1.86
C LEU A 74 -21.10 -22.45 -1.77
N GLU A 75 -20.99 -23.03 -0.58
CA GLU A 75 -20.95 -24.48 -0.41
C GLU A 75 -22.13 -25.16 -1.12
N LYS A 76 -21.82 -26.21 -1.90
CA LYS A 76 -22.78 -27.01 -2.69
C LYS A 76 -23.54 -26.23 -3.75
N ARG A 77 -23.10 -25.02 -4.12
CA ARG A 77 -23.64 -24.28 -5.26
C ARG A 77 -22.80 -24.51 -6.51
N PRO A 78 -23.42 -24.59 -7.71
CA PRO A 78 -22.69 -24.75 -8.96
C PRO A 78 -22.09 -23.42 -9.42
N VAL A 79 -21.08 -22.92 -8.72
CA VAL A 79 -20.33 -21.71 -9.06
C VAL A 79 -18.88 -22.08 -9.33
N SER A 80 -18.28 -21.54 -10.40
CA SER A 80 -16.90 -21.83 -10.77
C SER A 80 -15.90 -21.14 -9.83
N SER A 81 -14.71 -21.71 -9.66
CA SER A 81 -13.61 -21.08 -8.92
C SER A 81 -13.23 -19.72 -9.52
N ASP A 82 -13.24 -19.63 -10.84
CA ASP A 82 -12.81 -18.42 -11.56
C ASP A 82 -13.77 -17.25 -11.30
N ASP A 83 -15.07 -17.51 -11.22
CA ASP A 83 -16.05 -16.47 -10.89
C ASP A 83 -15.92 -15.99 -9.44
N VAL A 84 -15.53 -16.90 -8.52
CA VAL A 84 -15.20 -16.53 -7.15
C VAL A 84 -13.96 -15.65 -7.09
N GLU A 85 -12.89 -16.00 -7.81
CA GLU A 85 -11.68 -15.18 -7.87
C GLU A 85 -11.95 -13.80 -8.47
N LYS A 86 -12.76 -13.72 -9.53
CA LYS A 86 -13.18 -12.45 -10.14
C LYS A 86 -13.95 -11.59 -9.14
N ALA A 87 -14.88 -12.19 -8.38
CA ALA A 87 -15.65 -11.46 -7.38
C ALA A 87 -14.76 -10.94 -6.24
N ILE A 88 -13.84 -11.76 -5.72
CA ILE A 88 -12.88 -11.35 -4.70
C ILE A 88 -12.00 -10.21 -5.21
N SER A 89 -11.44 -10.36 -6.40
CA SER A 89 -10.60 -9.34 -7.04
C SER A 89 -11.34 -8.02 -7.22
N HIS A 90 -12.61 -8.09 -7.65
CA HIS A 90 -13.47 -6.92 -7.80
C HIS A 90 -13.72 -6.21 -6.46
N ILE A 91 -13.97 -6.96 -5.38
CA ILE A 91 -14.16 -6.40 -4.03
C ILE A 91 -12.88 -5.71 -3.55
N ILE A 92 -11.73 -6.38 -3.68
CA ILE A 92 -10.43 -5.85 -3.24
C ILE A 92 -10.08 -4.58 -4.02
N CYS A 93 -10.19 -4.63 -5.35
CA CYS A 93 -9.88 -3.49 -6.21
C CYS A 93 -10.79 -2.30 -5.90
N ASN A 94 -12.09 -2.50 -5.68
CA ASN A 94 -13.02 -1.38 -5.50
C ASN A 94 -13.09 -0.83 -4.08
N TYR A 95 -12.87 -1.66 -3.05
CA TYR A 95 -13.14 -1.25 -1.66
C TYR A 95 -11.92 -1.30 -0.75
N VAL A 96 -10.86 -2.02 -1.12
CA VAL A 96 -9.68 -2.23 -0.26
C VAL A 96 -8.49 -1.43 -0.76
N LEU A 97 -8.25 -1.44 -2.08
CA LEU A 97 -7.09 -0.77 -2.65
C LEU A 97 -7.30 0.76 -2.75
N PRO A 98 -6.28 1.57 -2.43
CA PRO A 98 -6.35 3.00 -2.64
C PRO A 98 -6.48 3.31 -4.14
N VAL A 99 -7.13 4.43 -4.47
CA VAL A 99 -7.43 4.85 -5.85
C VAL A 99 -6.19 4.80 -6.75
N SER A 100 -5.02 5.14 -6.20
CA SER A 100 -3.72 5.13 -6.87
C SER A 100 -3.29 3.75 -7.39
N VAL A 101 -3.82 2.66 -6.84
CA VAL A 101 -3.48 1.27 -7.20
C VAL A 101 -4.54 0.65 -8.12
N LYS A 102 -5.77 1.18 -8.14
CA LYS A 102 -6.87 0.67 -8.99
C LYS A 102 -6.58 0.80 -10.49
N CYS A 103 -5.79 1.79 -10.91
CA CYS A 103 -5.53 2.11 -12.32
C CYS A 103 -4.55 1.18 -13.06
N ARG A 104 -4.05 0.08 -12.47
CA ARG A 104 -3.16 -0.87 -13.17
C ARG A 104 -3.84 -2.13 -13.69
N ALA A 105 -5.15 -2.28 -13.52
CA ALA A 105 -5.93 -3.38 -14.06
C ALA A 105 -6.82 -2.89 -15.21
N ASN A 106 -6.20 -2.61 -16.36
CA ASN A 106 -6.89 -2.48 -17.65
C ASN A 106 -5.98 -3.06 -18.73
#